data_AF-A0A944YGS4-F1
#
_entry.id   AF-A0A944YGS4-F1
#
_cell.length_a   1.000
_cell.length_b   1.000
_cell.length_c   1.000
_cell.angle_alpha   90.00
_cell.angle_beta   90.00
_cell.angle_gamma   90.00
#
_symmetry.space_group_name_H-M   'P 1'
#
loop_
_entity.id
_entity.type
_entity.pdbx_description
1 polymer ?
#
loop_
_entity_poly.entity_id
_entity_poly.type
_entity_poly.pdbx_seq_one_letter_code
_entity_poly.pdbx_strand_id
1 'polypeptide(L)'
;VGQIIKNEFTLPFDPSFFNLADGDRIELFGHAWDRMPGRLPTVSRKIVLRVMGLEAHAEQLREDIENIMARTSEIAREQENILMETSSLEQELRYSEKELNVIAELQQENAKNLKIAAKDGLNILDEAVRNPIFETESLEKFAQTLNKMQTVASSPMRDASMQIKQAKTSKSLADAILNEEKALKKLGEILAESASQLDRLEALTLSQRLRKIEKTEIKMGKDLLNILPQSIGQIANNLKSNIKEKKLLLEEIQGNTHIEVKNLKGEISRYHERTGKPAYGKVSELMKTENAEEEMLIVSYKIQQNTTFDALDRLEILSKKFSKWADILEEADPSSGAGKGKGPENSKSKDFTKNIIALIKIRDDEENIISKTKILQNRNFRAQRKNWTSLLQVQQENLMIDLTDTQIEIASEALNPIFDDAHMSMSTSAIDLKNGKYATQTINAQLDARNQVSDLINLLIESSNSGKSNENELGNEISSMEFLLLKTKQAGGKKPGEMLTGGTGGGSQQGGGTEKDARTAKGQAFENSTSRRKIKKTGGSSQSVPTEFKKVMENYFQAIEE
;
A
#
# COMPACT_ATOMS: atom_id res chain seq x y z
N VAL A 1 -31.44 -29.55 -18.66
CA VAL A 1 -30.15 -29.47 -17.93
C VAL A 1 -29.34 -28.35 -18.58
N GLY A 2 -29.43 -27.13 -18.06
CA GLY A 2 -28.70 -25.99 -18.61
C GLY A 2 -27.29 -25.99 -18.04
N GLN A 3 -26.28 -26.25 -18.87
CA GLN A 3 -24.90 -25.97 -18.51
C GLN A 3 -24.81 -24.47 -18.20
N ILE A 4 -24.61 -24.13 -16.91
CA ILE A 4 -24.13 -22.80 -16.54
C ILE A 4 -22.72 -22.74 -17.11
N ILE A 5 -22.57 -22.08 -18.25
CA ILE A 5 -21.27 -21.70 -18.78
C ILE A 5 -20.70 -20.71 -17.78
N LYS A 6 -19.95 -21.20 -16.79
CA LYS A 6 -19.10 -20.37 -15.95
C LYS A 6 -17.92 -19.92 -16.80
N ASN A 7 -18.15 -18.92 -17.64
CA ASN A 7 -17.05 -18.11 -18.15
C ASN A 7 -16.65 -17.20 -16.99
N GLU A 8 -15.62 -17.62 -16.24
CA GLU A 8 -14.86 -16.71 -15.37
C GLU A 8 -14.25 -15.64 -16.28
N PHE A 9 -14.90 -14.49 -16.36
CA PHE A 9 -14.32 -13.32 -17.00
C PHE A 9 -13.54 -12.56 -15.94
N THR A 10 -12.24 -12.87 -15.85
CA THR A 10 -11.32 -12.09 -15.04
C THR A 10 -11.03 -10.80 -15.82
N LEU A 11 -11.61 -9.69 -15.37
CA LEU A 11 -11.22 -8.36 -15.86
C LEU A 11 -10.06 -7.89 -14.97
N PRO A 12 -8.81 -7.84 -15.47
CA PRO A 12 -7.75 -7.19 -14.73
C PRO A 12 -8.04 -5.69 -14.78
N PHE A 13 -8.57 -5.15 -13.69
CA PHE A 13 -8.91 -3.74 -13.59
C PHE A 13 -7.69 -2.99 -13.08
N ASP A 14 -7.07 -2.18 -13.94
CA ASP A 14 -6.01 -1.25 -13.54
C ASP A 14 -6.56 0.19 -13.55
N PRO A 15 -6.66 0.85 -12.39
CA PRO A 15 -7.09 2.24 -12.29
C PRO A 15 -6.30 3.21 -13.17
N SER A 16 -4.99 2.97 -13.35
CA SER A 16 -4.08 3.86 -14.09
C SER A 16 -4.47 4.01 -15.56
N PHE A 17 -5.01 2.95 -16.16
CA PHE A 17 -5.51 2.95 -17.53
C PHE A 17 -6.77 3.79 -17.74
N PHE A 18 -7.52 4.05 -16.67
CA PHE A 18 -8.75 4.84 -16.71
C PHE A 18 -8.55 6.26 -16.16
N ASN A 19 -7.30 6.68 -15.91
CA ASN A 19 -6.96 7.93 -15.22
C ASN A 19 -7.66 8.10 -13.87
N LEU A 20 -7.95 6.98 -13.20
CA LEU A 20 -8.58 7.00 -11.89
C LEU A 20 -7.54 7.34 -10.83
N ALA A 21 -7.95 8.20 -9.90
CA ALA A 21 -7.15 8.66 -8.79
C ALA A 21 -7.54 7.95 -7.49
N ASP A 22 -6.72 8.18 -6.46
CA ASP A 22 -7.02 7.74 -5.10
C ASP A 22 -8.37 8.31 -4.62
N GLY A 23 -9.22 7.47 -4.04
CA GLY A 23 -10.55 7.84 -3.56
C GLY A 23 -11.68 7.71 -4.60
N ASP A 24 -11.36 7.50 -5.88
CA ASP A 24 -12.37 7.36 -6.93
C ASP A 24 -13.27 6.14 -6.69
N ARG A 25 -14.56 6.29 -7.03
CA ARG A 25 -15.57 5.24 -6.92
C ARG A 25 -15.96 4.73 -8.29
N ILE A 26 -15.89 3.41 -8.46
CA ILE A 26 -16.24 2.72 -9.71
C ILE A 26 -17.50 1.91 -9.47
N GLU A 27 -18.52 2.12 -10.28
CA GLU A 27 -19.70 1.24 -10.33
C GLU A 27 -19.53 0.19 -11.42
N LEU A 28 -19.46 -1.08 -11.02
CA LEU A 28 -19.45 -2.22 -11.92
C LEU A 28 -20.83 -2.87 -11.97
N PHE A 29 -21.42 -2.97 -13.16
CA PHE A 29 -22.65 -3.69 -13.42
C PHE A 29 -22.65 -4.25 -14.85
N GLY A 30 -23.36 -5.35 -15.05
CA GLY A 30 -23.51 -6.01 -16.35
C GLY A 30 -24.89 -5.77 -16.96
N HIS A 31 -24.93 -5.66 -18.28
CA HIS A 31 -26.15 -5.66 -19.07
C HIS A 31 -26.27 -6.94 -19.88
N ALA A 32 -27.45 -7.55 -19.86
CA ALA A 32 -27.81 -8.68 -20.71
C ALA A 32 -28.96 -8.30 -21.64
N TRP A 33 -28.75 -8.45 -22.95
CA TRP A 33 -29.79 -8.31 -23.96
C TRP A 33 -30.29 -9.69 -24.39
N ASP A 34 -31.61 -9.83 -24.45
CA ASP A 34 -32.28 -10.95 -25.12
C ASP A 34 -32.47 -10.60 -26.61
N ARG A 35 -32.62 -11.61 -27.48
CA ARG A 35 -32.83 -11.44 -28.94
C ARG A 35 -34.22 -10.88 -29.30
N MET A 36 -35.09 -10.65 -28.31
CA MET A 36 -36.43 -10.12 -28.53
C MET A 36 -36.42 -8.60 -28.81
N PRO A 37 -36.92 -8.13 -29.97
CA PRO A 37 -36.93 -6.71 -30.31
C PRO A 37 -37.74 -5.87 -29.31
N GLY A 38 -37.23 -4.69 -28.95
CA GLY A 38 -37.92 -3.73 -28.08
C GLY A 38 -37.85 -4.00 -26.58
N ARG A 39 -37.18 -5.06 -26.14
CA ARG A 39 -37.01 -5.38 -24.72
C ARG A 39 -35.81 -4.64 -24.12
N LEU A 40 -36.01 -4.01 -22.96
CA LEU A 40 -34.93 -3.37 -22.21
C LEU A 40 -33.94 -4.42 -21.66
N PRO A 41 -32.64 -4.10 -21.55
CA PRO A 41 -31.64 -5.02 -21.02
C PRO A 41 -31.87 -5.30 -19.54
N THR A 42 -31.64 -6.56 -19.12
CA THR A 42 -31.59 -6.90 -17.70
C THR A 42 -30.25 -6.41 -17.12
N VAL A 43 -30.29 -5.74 -15.98
CA VAL A 43 -29.11 -5.18 -15.30
C VAL A 43 -28.76 -6.03 -14.08
N SER A 44 -27.48 -6.33 -13.87
CA SER A 44 -27.01 -7.01 -12.67
C SER A 44 -27.03 -6.11 -11.44
N ARG A 45 -26.79 -6.68 -10.26
CA ARG A 45 -26.48 -5.89 -9.06
C ARG A 45 -25.27 -5.00 -9.33
N LYS A 46 -25.36 -3.74 -8.89
CA LYS A 46 -24.24 -2.79 -8.89
C LYS A 46 -23.25 -3.15 -7.79
N ILE A 47 -21.98 -3.26 -8.16
CA ILE A 47 -20.85 -3.40 -7.25
C ILE A 47 -20.14 -2.05 -7.23
N VAL A 48 -19.90 -1.49 -6.05
CA VAL A 48 -19.16 -0.23 -5.91
C VAL A 48 -17.76 -0.58 -5.42
N LEU A 49 -16.75 -0.22 -6.20
CA LEU A 49 -15.34 -0.38 -5.86
C LEU A 49 -14.76 1.00 -5.54
N ARG A 50 -13.80 1.06 -4.62
CA ARG A 50 -13.03 2.27 -4.32
C ARG A 50 -11.58 2.05 -4.72
N VAL A 51 -11.01 2.99 -5.47
CA VAL A 51 -9.59 3.00 -5.78
C VAL A 51 -8.83 3.50 -4.56
N MET A 52 -7.81 2.76 -4.13
CA MET A 52 -6.89 3.17 -3.08
C MET A 52 -5.52 3.44 -3.69
N GLY A 53 -4.98 4.62 -3.42
CA GLY A 53 -3.62 5.00 -3.80
C GLY A 53 -2.57 4.22 -3.01
N LEU A 54 -1.33 4.23 -3.49
CA LEU A 54 -0.21 3.51 -2.86
C LEU A 54 0.03 3.99 -1.43
N GLU A 55 0.00 5.30 -1.20
CA GLU A 55 0.23 5.90 0.11
C GLU A 55 -0.93 5.61 1.07
N ALA A 56 -2.18 5.65 0.57
CA ALA A 56 -3.35 5.31 1.38
C ALA A 56 -3.38 3.83 1.76
N HIS A 57 -3.02 2.94 0.83
CA HIS A 57 -2.87 1.52 1.10
C HIS A 57 -1.70 1.24 2.06
N ALA A 58 -0.59 1.97 1.96
CA ALA A 58 0.53 1.83 2.90
C ALA A 58 0.14 2.25 4.32
N GLU A 59 -0.64 3.33 4.45
CA GLU A 59 -1.17 3.76 5.74
C GLU A 59 -2.14 2.73 6.33
N GLN A 60 -3.05 2.17 5.52
CA GLN A 60 -3.95 1.11 5.96
C GLN A 60 -3.17 -0.12 6.46
N LEU A 61 -2.16 -0.56 5.70
CA LEU A 61 -1.33 -1.70 6.10
C LEU A 61 -0.55 -1.41 7.39
N ARG A 62 -0.07 -0.17 7.59
CA ARG A 62 0.55 0.26 8.85
C ARG A 62 -0.43 0.14 10.02
N GLU A 63 -1.67 0.62 9.86
CA GLU A 63 -2.73 0.49 10.87
C GLU A 63 -3.07 -0.99 11.16
N ASP A 64 -3.13 -1.83 10.13
CA ASP A 64 -3.37 -3.25 10.27
C ASP A 64 -2.24 -3.96 11.05
N ILE A 65 -0.98 -3.57 10.81
CA ILE A 65 0.17 -4.05 11.59
C ILE A 65 0.08 -3.57 13.05
N GLU A 66 -0.27 -2.30 13.27
CA GLU A 66 -0.46 -1.74 14.62
C GLU A 66 -1.55 -2.50 15.39
N ASN A 67 -2.65 -2.86 14.72
CA ASN A 67 -3.72 -3.68 15.29
C ASN A 67 -3.24 -5.09 15.70
N ILE A 68 -2.37 -5.73 14.91
CA ILE A 68 -1.74 -7.01 15.28
C ILE A 68 -0.87 -6.84 16.53
N MET A 69 -0.15 -5.72 16.65
CA MET A 69 0.70 -5.46 17.81
C MET A 69 -0.09 -5.11 19.07
N ALA A 70 -1.19 -4.37 18.94
CA ALA A 70 -2.13 -4.15 20.03
C ALA A 70 -2.70 -5.48 20.55
N ARG A 71 -3.15 -6.37 19.64
CA ARG A 71 -3.60 -7.73 20.02
C ARG A 71 -2.50 -8.53 20.71
N THR A 72 -1.26 -8.42 20.24
CA THR A 72 -0.10 -9.11 20.85
C THR A 72 0.22 -8.56 22.24
N SER A 73 0.04 -7.26 22.47
CA SER A 73 0.17 -6.66 23.80
C SER A 73 -0.89 -7.15 24.76
N GLU A 74 -2.14 -7.34 24.31
CA GLU A 74 -3.18 -7.92 25.16
C GLU A 74 -2.90 -9.39 25.49
N ILE A 75 -2.44 -10.19 24.51
CA ILE A 75 -1.97 -11.58 24.73
C ILE A 75 -0.85 -11.64 25.77
N ALA A 76 0.09 -10.68 25.74
CA ALA A 76 1.15 -10.59 26.72
C ALA A 76 0.62 -10.27 28.13
N ARG A 77 -0.37 -9.39 28.25
CA ARG A 77 -1.05 -9.11 29.53
C ARG A 77 -1.83 -10.32 30.04
N GLU A 78 -2.54 -11.03 29.17
CA GLU A 78 -3.21 -12.28 29.51
C GLU A 78 -2.21 -13.33 29.99
N GLN A 79 -1.06 -13.43 29.32
CA GLN A 79 0.01 -14.34 29.72
C GLN A 79 0.60 -13.98 31.10
N GLU A 80 0.68 -12.69 31.43
CA GLU A 80 1.15 -12.20 32.72
C GLU A 80 0.15 -12.57 33.84
N ASN A 81 -1.15 -12.40 33.58
CA ASN A 81 -2.21 -12.83 34.50
C ASN A 81 -2.16 -14.35 34.73
N ILE A 82 -2.02 -15.14 33.66
CA ILE A 82 -1.91 -16.60 33.78
C ILE A 82 -0.69 -16.98 34.63
N LEU A 83 0.47 -16.36 34.39
CA LEU A 83 1.67 -16.61 35.20
C LEU A 83 1.45 -16.30 36.68
N MET A 84 0.77 -15.19 36.99
CA MET A 84 0.44 -14.84 38.38
C MET A 84 -0.46 -15.89 39.04
N GLU A 85 -1.50 -16.34 38.34
CA GLU A 85 -2.40 -17.38 38.83
C GLU A 85 -1.67 -18.71 39.03
N THR A 86 -0.91 -19.18 38.04
CA THR A 86 -0.10 -20.41 38.12
C THR A 86 0.88 -20.34 39.29
N SER A 87 1.55 -19.19 39.48
CA SER A 87 2.48 -18.97 40.58
C SER A 87 1.80 -18.97 41.95
N SER A 88 0.61 -18.38 42.07
CA SER A 88 -0.15 -18.41 43.33
C SER A 88 -0.55 -19.84 43.73
N LEU A 89 -0.98 -20.65 42.75
CA LEU A 89 -1.36 -22.04 43.01
C LEU A 89 -0.17 -22.90 43.45
N GLU A 90 1.01 -22.67 42.87
CA GLU A 90 2.22 -23.38 43.29
C GLU A 90 2.61 -23.01 44.74
N GLN A 91 2.47 -21.74 45.13
CA GLN A 91 2.77 -21.28 46.49
C GLN A 91 1.79 -21.84 47.54
N GLU A 92 0.51 -21.94 47.21
CA GLU A 92 -0.51 -22.49 48.11
C GLU A 92 -0.37 -24.01 48.30
N LEU A 93 0.41 -24.70 47.45
CA LEU A 93 0.64 -26.15 47.47
C LEU A 93 -0.66 -26.98 47.49
N ARG A 94 -1.77 -26.36 47.08
CA ARG A 94 -3.12 -26.90 47.09
C ARG A 94 -3.88 -26.36 45.88
N TYR A 95 -4.04 -27.20 44.87
CA TYR A 95 -4.84 -26.89 43.69
C TYR A 95 -5.76 -28.06 43.35
N SER A 96 -6.99 -27.74 42.96
CA SER A 96 -7.96 -28.73 42.49
C SER A 96 -7.73 -29.05 41.02
N GLU A 97 -8.19 -30.22 40.59
CA GLU A 97 -8.13 -30.61 39.18
C GLU A 97 -8.91 -29.65 38.27
N LYS A 98 -9.96 -29.01 38.80
CA LYS A 98 -10.76 -28.03 38.06
C LYS A 98 -9.98 -26.74 37.80
N GLU A 99 -9.28 -26.22 38.79
CA GLU A 99 -8.46 -24.99 38.67
C GLU A 99 -7.32 -25.19 37.66
N LEU A 100 -6.62 -26.33 37.74
CA LEU A 100 -5.59 -26.67 36.75
C LEU A 100 -6.13 -26.77 35.33
N ASN A 101 -7.33 -27.35 35.14
CA ASN A 101 -7.94 -27.43 33.81
C ASN A 101 -8.28 -26.03 33.27
N VAL A 102 -8.82 -25.14 34.10
CA VAL A 102 -9.17 -23.77 33.70
C VAL A 102 -7.93 -23.01 33.25
N ILE A 103 -6.86 -23.01 34.06
CA ILE A 103 -5.62 -22.31 33.71
C ILE A 103 -4.96 -22.91 32.48
N ALA A 104 -4.94 -24.24 32.36
CA ALA A 104 -4.39 -24.89 31.17
C ALA A 104 -5.19 -24.58 29.89
N GLU A 105 -6.51 -24.42 30.01
CA GLU A 105 -7.38 -23.99 28.91
C GLU A 105 -7.13 -22.54 28.53
N LEU A 106 -7.03 -21.62 29.50
CA LEU A 106 -6.67 -20.21 29.27
C LEU A 106 -5.30 -20.10 28.60
N GLN A 107 -4.30 -20.83 29.09
CA GLN A 107 -2.96 -20.88 28.48
C GLN A 107 -3.00 -21.41 27.05
N GLN A 108 -3.83 -22.42 26.79
CA GLN A 108 -4.01 -22.98 25.45
C GLN A 108 -4.75 -22.02 24.51
N GLU A 109 -5.75 -21.29 25.00
CA GLU A 109 -6.50 -20.28 24.25
C GLU A 109 -5.60 -19.09 23.91
N ASN A 110 -4.84 -18.59 24.89
CA ASN A 110 -3.91 -17.48 24.68
C ASN A 110 -2.84 -17.84 23.62
N ALA A 111 -2.30 -19.06 23.67
CA ALA A 111 -1.39 -19.58 22.64
C ALA A 111 -2.04 -19.64 21.25
N LYS A 112 -3.32 -20.04 21.15
CA LYS A 112 -4.06 -20.03 19.88
C LYS A 112 -4.28 -18.60 19.38
N ASN A 113 -4.62 -17.66 20.25
CA ASN A 113 -4.83 -16.26 19.90
C ASN A 113 -3.56 -15.64 19.31
N LEU A 114 -2.40 -15.92 19.91
CA LEU A 114 -1.10 -15.49 19.37
C LEU A 114 -0.80 -16.11 18.01
N LYS A 115 -1.11 -17.40 17.82
CA LYS A 115 -0.93 -18.07 16.53
C LYS A 115 -1.85 -17.49 15.44
N ILE A 116 -3.08 -17.12 15.79
CA ILE A 116 -4.02 -16.47 14.88
C ILE A 116 -3.51 -15.07 14.51
N ALA A 117 -3.07 -14.27 15.50
CA ALA A 117 -2.51 -12.95 15.25
C ALA A 117 -1.29 -13.01 14.33
N ALA A 118 -0.39 -13.97 14.54
CA ALA A 118 0.75 -14.20 13.64
C ALA A 118 0.32 -14.54 12.21
N LYS A 119 -0.70 -15.40 12.06
CA LYS A 119 -1.23 -15.79 10.74
C LYS A 119 -1.94 -14.64 10.02
N ASP A 120 -2.69 -13.82 10.75
CA ASP A 120 -3.31 -12.61 10.21
C ASP A 120 -2.24 -11.62 9.74
N GLY A 121 -1.19 -11.43 10.54
CA GLY A 121 -0.01 -10.63 10.20
C GLY A 121 0.70 -11.12 8.92
N LEU A 122 0.79 -12.43 8.70
CA LEU A 122 1.37 -12.98 7.46
C LEU A 122 0.50 -12.68 6.23
N ASN A 123 -0.83 -12.64 6.37
CA ASN A 123 -1.71 -12.23 5.25
C ASN A 123 -1.57 -10.72 4.96
N ILE A 124 -1.40 -9.89 6.00
CA ILE A 124 -1.11 -8.46 5.83
C ILE A 124 0.24 -8.27 5.13
N LEU A 125 1.24 -9.09 5.48
CA LEU A 125 2.54 -9.08 4.81
C LEU A 125 2.41 -9.44 3.31
N ASP A 126 1.58 -10.42 2.95
CA ASP A 126 1.29 -10.76 1.55
C ASP A 126 0.74 -9.55 0.76
N GLU A 127 -0.09 -8.72 1.40
CA GLU A 127 -0.61 -7.48 0.80
C GLU A 127 0.45 -6.37 0.75
N ALA A 128 1.26 -6.24 1.81
CA ALA A 128 2.33 -5.25 1.89
C ALA A 128 3.45 -5.48 0.88
N VAL A 129 3.74 -6.73 0.52
CA VAL A 129 4.69 -7.06 -0.57
C VAL A 129 4.28 -6.42 -1.90
N ARG A 130 2.97 -6.27 -2.14
CA ARG A 130 2.43 -5.67 -3.38
C ARG A 130 2.50 -4.14 -3.41
N ASN A 131 2.86 -3.52 -2.29
CA ASN A 131 2.97 -2.08 -2.20
C ASN A 131 4.45 -1.66 -2.25
N PRO A 132 4.88 -0.91 -3.29
CA PRO A 132 6.29 -0.55 -3.49
C PRO A 132 6.83 0.40 -2.42
N ILE A 133 5.96 1.05 -1.62
CA ILE A 133 6.39 1.90 -0.49
C ILE A 133 7.10 1.08 0.59
N PHE A 134 6.78 -0.22 0.74
CA PHE A 134 7.45 -1.07 1.72
C PHE A 134 8.77 -1.63 1.19
N GLU A 135 9.86 -1.23 1.84
CA GLU A 135 11.20 -1.77 1.62
C GLU A 135 11.26 -3.27 1.96
N THR A 136 12.04 -4.03 1.20
CA THR A 136 12.21 -5.47 1.40
C THR A 136 12.81 -5.80 2.76
N GLU A 137 13.76 -4.99 3.26
CA GLU A 137 14.35 -5.14 4.60
C GLU A 137 13.30 -4.98 5.72
N SER A 138 12.40 -4.02 5.59
CA SER A 138 11.34 -3.77 6.58
C SER A 138 10.33 -4.93 6.60
N LEU A 139 9.96 -5.44 5.42
CA LEU A 139 9.08 -6.60 5.27
C LEU A 139 9.70 -7.88 5.85
N GLU A 140 11.01 -8.07 5.67
CA GLU A 140 11.75 -9.21 6.21
C GLU A 140 11.79 -9.20 7.75
N LYS A 141 12.13 -8.06 8.35
CA LYS A 141 12.13 -7.91 9.82
C LYS A 141 10.75 -8.15 10.41
N PHE A 142 9.71 -7.69 9.72
CA PHE A 142 8.34 -7.95 10.14
C PHE A 142 7.99 -9.44 10.05
N ALA A 143 8.36 -10.11 8.95
CA ALA A 143 8.17 -11.55 8.80
C ALA A 143 8.88 -12.34 9.90
N GLN A 144 10.13 -11.99 10.22
CA GLN A 144 10.88 -12.61 11.32
C GLN A 144 10.15 -12.45 12.67
N THR A 145 9.56 -11.29 12.91
CA THR A 145 8.80 -10.99 14.12
C THR A 145 7.53 -11.84 14.23
N LEU A 146 6.78 -11.99 13.13
CA LEU A 146 5.60 -12.86 13.06
C LEU A 146 5.96 -14.35 13.28
N ASN A 147 7.14 -14.78 12.84
CA ASN A 147 7.60 -16.14 13.13
C ASN A 147 7.94 -16.35 14.58
N LYS A 148 8.61 -15.39 15.21
CA LYS A 148 8.87 -15.43 16.65
C LYS A 148 7.54 -15.59 17.41
N MET A 149 6.48 -14.88 17.01
CA MET A 149 5.14 -15.06 17.58
C MET A 149 4.63 -16.51 17.40
N GLN A 150 4.76 -17.07 16.21
CA GLN A 150 4.34 -18.45 15.93
C GLN A 150 5.14 -19.49 16.74
N THR A 151 6.45 -19.27 16.92
CA THR A 151 7.33 -20.12 17.74
C THR A 151 6.98 -20.01 19.22
N VAL A 152 6.70 -18.81 19.73
CA VAL A 152 6.26 -18.59 21.13
C VAL A 152 4.94 -19.30 21.38
N ALA A 153 3.97 -19.17 20.47
CA ALA A 153 2.69 -19.86 20.56
C ALA A 153 2.82 -21.39 20.53
N SER A 154 3.73 -21.91 19.70
CA SER A 154 3.85 -23.35 19.44
C SER A 154 4.75 -24.09 20.43
N SER A 155 5.70 -23.40 21.06
CA SER A 155 6.57 -23.99 22.09
C SER A 155 6.25 -23.47 23.49
N PRO A 156 6.85 -22.38 24.02
CA PRO A 156 6.77 -22.10 25.45
C PRO A 156 5.33 -21.98 25.97
N MET A 157 4.41 -21.36 25.22
CA MET A 157 3.01 -21.28 25.68
C MET A 157 2.27 -22.62 25.64
N ARG A 158 2.49 -23.42 24.60
CA ARG A 158 1.87 -24.75 24.44
C ARG A 158 2.45 -25.74 25.45
N ASP A 159 3.76 -25.71 25.64
CA ASP A 159 4.49 -26.58 26.56
C ASP A 159 4.09 -26.27 28.01
N ALA A 160 3.90 -24.99 28.37
CA ALA A 160 3.32 -24.57 29.64
C ALA A 160 1.93 -25.18 29.87
N SER A 161 1.01 -25.06 28.89
CA SER A 161 -0.33 -25.67 29.00
C SER A 161 -0.27 -27.19 29.21
N MET A 162 0.67 -27.90 28.57
CA MET A 162 0.85 -29.33 28.79
C MET A 162 1.38 -29.64 30.19
N GLN A 163 2.33 -28.86 30.68
CA GLN A 163 2.91 -29.03 32.00
C GLN A 163 1.90 -28.73 33.11
N ILE A 164 1.03 -27.72 32.95
CA ILE A 164 -0.10 -27.46 33.86
C ILE A 164 -1.03 -28.67 33.91
N LYS A 165 -1.33 -29.30 32.76
CA LYS A 165 -2.13 -30.54 32.71
C LYS A 165 -1.42 -31.73 33.38
N GLN A 166 -0.09 -31.80 33.29
CA GLN A 166 0.72 -32.85 33.91
C GLN A 166 0.95 -32.63 35.41
N ALA A 167 0.81 -31.41 35.93
CA ALA A 167 0.94 -31.10 37.36
C ALA A 167 -0.07 -31.87 38.24
N LYS A 168 -1.12 -32.44 37.63
CA LYS A 168 -2.03 -33.42 38.25
C LYS A 168 -1.30 -34.66 38.79
N THR A 169 -0.28 -35.14 38.08
CA THR A 169 0.45 -36.36 38.42
C THR A 169 1.79 -36.06 39.11
N SER A 170 2.51 -35.03 38.67
CA SER A 170 3.83 -34.66 39.20
C SER A 170 3.80 -33.78 40.45
N LYS A 171 2.64 -33.19 40.79
CA LYS A 171 2.45 -32.27 41.93
C LYS A 171 3.39 -31.04 41.94
N SER A 172 3.79 -30.54 40.77
CA SER A 172 4.51 -29.27 40.67
C SER A 172 4.18 -28.55 39.36
N LEU A 173 4.08 -27.23 39.45
CA LEU A 173 3.91 -26.29 38.34
C LEU A 173 5.22 -25.57 37.95
N ALA A 174 6.35 -25.87 38.60
CA ALA A 174 7.61 -25.15 38.41
C ALA A 174 8.06 -25.08 36.94
N ASP A 175 7.94 -26.19 36.19
CA ASP A 175 8.31 -26.21 34.78
C ASP A 175 7.36 -25.36 33.91
N ALA A 176 6.07 -25.33 34.26
CA ALA A 176 5.08 -24.51 33.57
C ALA A 176 5.37 -23.03 33.77
N ILE A 177 5.64 -22.61 35.00
CA ILE A 177 6.02 -21.24 35.37
C ILE A 177 7.25 -20.79 34.57
N LEU A 178 8.28 -21.64 34.46
CA LEU A 178 9.49 -21.34 33.69
C LEU A 178 9.16 -21.09 32.20
N ASN A 179 8.29 -21.92 31.62
CA ASN A 179 7.86 -21.75 30.23
C ASN A 179 6.97 -20.52 30.02
N GLU A 180 6.11 -20.18 30.98
CA GLU A 180 5.29 -18.96 30.98
C GLU A 180 6.17 -17.69 31.07
N GLU A 181 7.17 -17.66 31.95
CA GLU A 181 8.17 -16.58 32.05
C GLU A 181 8.96 -16.43 30.74
N LYS A 182 9.37 -17.55 30.14
CA LYS A 182 10.06 -17.57 28.85
C LYS A 182 9.17 -17.05 27.73
N ALA A 183 7.87 -17.36 27.75
CA ALA A 183 6.90 -16.84 26.80
C ALA A 183 6.77 -15.31 26.96
N LEU A 184 6.57 -14.81 28.18
CA LEU A 184 6.47 -13.37 28.46
C LEU A 184 7.69 -12.60 28.02
N LYS A 185 8.89 -13.10 28.33
CA LYS A 185 10.13 -12.46 27.91
C LYS A 185 10.20 -12.31 26.39
N LYS A 186 9.90 -13.39 25.66
CA LYS A 186 9.89 -13.35 24.18
C LYS A 186 8.79 -12.47 23.61
N LEU A 187 7.61 -12.41 24.26
CA LEU A 187 6.55 -11.47 23.87
C LEU A 187 6.97 -10.02 24.07
N GLY A 188 7.69 -9.71 25.17
CA GLY A 188 8.28 -8.40 25.39
C GLY A 188 9.30 -8.02 24.32
N GLU A 189 10.18 -8.96 23.93
CA GLU A 189 11.14 -8.78 22.83
C GLU A 189 10.42 -8.51 21.49
N ILE A 190 9.38 -9.29 21.18
CA ILE A 190 8.55 -9.10 19.98
C ILE A 190 7.91 -7.71 19.96
N LEU A 191 7.29 -7.28 21.07
CA LEU A 191 6.64 -5.98 21.15
C LEU A 191 7.63 -4.82 21.00
N ALA A 192 8.83 -4.94 21.58
CA ALA A 192 9.88 -3.94 21.46
C ALA A 192 10.42 -3.84 20.02
N GLU A 193 10.70 -4.99 19.38
CA GLU A 193 11.13 -5.04 17.97
C GLU A 193 10.06 -4.45 17.04
N SER A 194 8.80 -4.83 17.24
CA SER A 194 7.67 -4.34 16.45
C SER A 194 7.43 -2.85 16.61
N ALA A 195 7.57 -2.29 17.82
CA ALA A 195 7.42 -0.86 18.05
C ALA A 195 8.43 -0.06 17.23
N SER A 196 9.70 -0.48 17.24
CA SER A 196 10.74 0.16 16.41
C SER A 196 10.47 0.03 14.91
N GLN A 197 9.94 -1.10 14.45
CA GLN A 197 9.59 -1.30 13.04
C GLN A 197 8.40 -0.42 12.64
N LEU A 198 7.36 -0.36 13.46
CA LEU A 198 6.20 0.51 13.27
C LEU A 198 6.59 1.99 13.22
N ASP A 199 7.49 2.41 14.10
CA ASP A 199 8.03 3.77 14.09
C ASP A 199 8.75 4.11 12.78
N ARG A 200 9.47 3.15 12.19
CA ARG A 200 10.12 3.32 10.86
C ARG A 200 9.09 3.36 9.73
N LEU A 201 8.06 2.52 9.79
CA LEU A 201 7.00 2.52 8.79
C LEU A 201 6.19 3.82 8.81
N GLU A 202 5.85 4.34 9.99
CA GLU A 202 5.17 5.63 10.13
C GLU A 202 6.03 6.77 9.58
N ALA A 203 7.31 6.80 9.90
CA ALA A 203 8.27 7.75 9.31
C ALA A 203 8.23 7.74 7.77
N LEU A 204 8.27 6.54 7.18
CA LEU A 204 8.20 6.35 5.73
C LEU A 204 6.86 6.83 5.15
N THR A 205 5.72 6.45 5.75
CA THR A 205 4.40 6.85 5.22
C THR A 205 4.21 8.37 5.29
N LEU A 206 4.71 9.04 6.34
CA LEU A 206 4.66 10.49 6.45
C LEU A 206 5.41 11.19 5.31
N SER A 207 6.63 10.74 5.00
CA SER A 207 7.41 11.29 3.89
C SER A 207 6.75 11.05 2.52
N GLN A 208 6.25 9.83 2.27
CA GLN A 208 5.60 9.50 1.02
C GLN A 208 4.28 10.24 0.83
N ARG A 209 3.53 10.52 1.90
CA ARG A 209 2.33 11.36 1.83
C ARG A 209 2.67 12.81 1.49
N LEU A 210 3.77 13.37 2.00
CA LEU A 210 4.26 14.68 1.55
C LEU A 210 4.63 14.67 0.06
N ARG A 211 5.29 13.61 -0.44
CA ARG A 211 5.58 13.43 -1.87
C ARG A 211 4.32 13.32 -2.72
N LYS A 212 3.28 12.65 -2.22
CA LYS A 212 1.98 12.57 -2.91
C LYS A 212 1.34 13.94 -3.03
N ILE A 213 1.37 14.74 -1.97
CA ILE A 213 0.87 16.13 -1.98
C ILE A 213 1.67 16.94 -3.02
N GLU A 214 3.00 16.87 -3.01
CA GLU A 214 3.86 17.49 -4.03
C GLU A 214 3.42 17.12 -5.46
N LYS A 215 3.27 15.81 -5.74
CA LYS A 215 2.84 15.32 -7.07
C LYS A 215 1.45 15.83 -7.46
N THR A 216 0.55 15.94 -6.48
CA THR A 216 -0.82 16.46 -6.69
C THR A 216 -0.78 17.92 -7.09
N GLU A 217 0.01 18.74 -6.39
CA GLU A 217 0.19 20.18 -6.70
C GLU A 217 0.80 20.36 -8.11
N ILE A 218 1.81 19.57 -8.49
CA ILE A 218 2.39 19.59 -9.84
C ILE A 218 1.36 19.22 -10.91
N LYS A 219 0.58 18.15 -10.67
CA LYS A 219 -0.46 17.70 -11.60
C LYS A 219 -1.54 18.76 -11.77
N MET A 220 -1.97 19.39 -10.68
CA MET A 220 -2.91 20.51 -10.73
C MET A 220 -2.36 21.69 -11.52
N GLY A 221 -1.07 22.00 -11.39
CA GLY A 221 -0.41 23.01 -12.20
C GLY A 221 -0.49 22.70 -13.70
N LYS A 222 -0.23 21.44 -14.10
CA LYS A 222 -0.37 20.98 -15.49
C LYS A 222 -1.81 21.05 -15.98
N ASP A 223 -2.77 20.62 -15.16
CA ASP A 223 -4.20 20.65 -15.51
C ASP A 223 -4.72 22.09 -15.67
N LEU A 224 -4.25 23.03 -14.83
CA LEU A 224 -4.52 24.45 -14.97
C LEU A 224 -3.91 25.04 -16.24
N LEU A 225 -2.66 24.69 -16.58
CA LEU A 225 -2.02 25.11 -17.83
C LEU A 225 -2.81 24.63 -19.06
N ASN A 226 -3.32 23.40 -19.03
CA ASN A 226 -4.10 22.83 -20.13
C ASN A 226 -5.42 23.58 -20.39
N ILE A 227 -6.06 24.11 -19.35
CA ILE A 227 -7.31 24.89 -19.48
C ILE A 227 -7.06 26.39 -19.64
N LEU A 228 -5.82 26.86 -19.44
CA LEU A 228 -5.45 28.27 -19.49
C LEU A 228 -5.80 28.94 -20.84
N PRO A 229 -5.49 28.36 -22.03
CA PRO A 229 -5.81 28.97 -23.32
C PRO A 229 -7.30 29.30 -23.49
N GLN A 230 -8.18 28.53 -22.84
CA GLN A 230 -9.63 28.65 -22.99
C GLN A 230 -10.29 29.49 -21.89
N SER A 231 -9.56 29.79 -20.81
CA SER A 231 -10.06 30.51 -19.63
C SER A 231 -9.42 31.88 -19.43
N ILE A 232 -8.28 32.15 -20.08
CA ILE A 232 -7.54 33.41 -19.95
C ILE A 232 -8.39 34.61 -20.36
N GLY A 233 -8.32 35.70 -19.57
CA GLY A 233 -9.05 36.95 -19.82
C GLY A 233 -10.56 36.90 -19.57
N GLN A 234 -11.12 35.74 -19.21
CA GLN A 234 -12.54 35.61 -18.82
C GLN A 234 -12.72 35.80 -17.31
N ILE A 235 -13.90 36.27 -16.91
CA ILE A 235 -14.30 36.31 -15.49
C ILE A 235 -14.85 34.94 -15.11
N ALA A 236 -14.66 34.48 -13.86
CA ALA A 236 -15.09 33.17 -13.38
C ALA A 236 -16.55 32.81 -13.75
N ASN A 237 -17.47 33.78 -13.72
CA ASN A 237 -18.89 33.56 -14.04
C ASN A 237 -19.17 33.39 -15.55
N ASN A 238 -18.26 33.83 -16.42
CA ASN A 238 -18.43 33.82 -17.87
C ASN A 238 -17.71 32.65 -18.54
N LEU A 239 -17.12 31.74 -17.76
CA LEU A 239 -16.46 30.54 -18.26
C LEU A 239 -17.48 29.58 -18.90
N LYS A 240 -17.07 28.90 -19.97
CA LYS A 240 -17.86 27.83 -20.59
C LYS A 240 -18.12 26.70 -19.59
N SER A 241 -19.27 26.01 -19.70
CA SER A 241 -19.70 24.96 -18.76
C SER A 241 -18.64 23.90 -18.53
N ASN A 242 -18.01 23.41 -19.62
CA ASN A 242 -16.96 22.40 -19.57
C ASN A 242 -15.70 22.85 -18.80
N ILE A 243 -15.32 24.12 -18.89
CA ILE A 243 -14.17 24.68 -18.16
C ILE A 243 -14.56 24.91 -16.69
N LYS A 244 -15.78 25.38 -16.45
CA LYS A 244 -16.30 25.57 -15.09
C LYS A 244 -16.33 24.26 -14.31
N GLU A 245 -16.81 23.17 -14.94
CA GLU A 245 -16.79 21.82 -14.34
C GLU A 245 -15.37 21.36 -14.01
N LYS A 246 -14.42 21.49 -14.94
CA LYS A 246 -13.01 21.14 -14.68
C LYS A 246 -12.40 21.93 -13.53
N LYS A 247 -12.72 23.23 -13.43
CA LYS A 247 -12.22 24.07 -12.33
C LYS A 247 -12.85 23.74 -10.98
N LEU A 248 -14.13 23.38 -10.96
CA LEU A 248 -14.78 22.88 -9.75
C LEU A 248 -14.13 21.57 -9.27
N LEU A 249 -13.78 20.67 -10.18
CA LEU A 249 -13.02 19.46 -9.84
C LEU A 249 -11.65 19.79 -9.25
N LEU A 250 -10.91 20.76 -9.84
CA LEU A 250 -9.62 21.20 -9.29
C LEU A 250 -9.76 21.86 -7.92
N GLU A 251 -10.84 22.63 -7.70
CA GLU A 251 -11.17 23.23 -6.39
C GLU A 251 -11.44 22.15 -5.33
N GLU A 252 -12.21 21.11 -5.69
CA GLU A 252 -12.50 19.96 -4.82
C GLU A 252 -11.23 19.18 -4.48
N ILE A 253 -10.36 18.92 -5.46
CA ILE A 253 -9.07 18.27 -5.24
C ILE A 253 -8.23 19.10 -4.26
N GLN A 254 -8.07 20.42 -4.49
CA GLN A 254 -7.32 21.29 -3.58
C GLN A 254 -7.90 21.29 -2.16
N GLY A 255 -9.23 21.29 -2.04
CA GLY A 255 -9.93 21.25 -0.75
C GLY A 255 -9.64 19.96 0.02
N ASN A 256 -9.66 18.82 -0.68
CA ASN A 256 -9.33 17.53 -0.08
C ASN A 256 -7.85 17.44 0.32
N THR A 257 -6.94 17.89 -0.55
CA THR A 257 -5.50 17.91 -0.24
C THR A 257 -5.18 18.86 0.92
N HIS A 258 -5.90 19.97 1.08
CA HIS A 258 -5.76 20.84 2.25
C HIS A 258 -6.09 20.12 3.56
N ILE A 259 -7.16 19.33 3.59
CA ILE A 259 -7.53 18.52 4.77
C ILE A 259 -6.44 17.48 5.06
N GLU A 260 -5.92 16.83 4.03
CA GLU A 260 -4.81 15.87 4.15
C GLU A 260 -3.56 16.52 4.75
N VAL A 261 -3.17 17.71 4.29
CA VAL A 261 -2.02 18.46 4.81
C VAL A 261 -2.20 18.84 6.28
N LYS A 262 -3.40 19.26 6.67
CA LYS A 262 -3.72 19.55 8.07
C LYS A 262 -3.57 18.33 8.97
N ASN A 263 -4.09 17.18 8.53
CA ASN A 263 -3.99 15.92 9.27
C ASN A 263 -2.52 15.49 9.37
N LEU A 264 -1.80 15.53 8.24
CA LEU A 264 -0.39 15.16 8.15
C LEU A 264 0.50 16.03 9.05
N LYS A 265 0.25 17.34 9.13
CA LYS A 265 0.96 18.22 10.09
C LYS A 265 0.74 17.79 11.54
N GLY A 266 -0.50 17.40 11.88
CA GLY A 266 -0.83 16.90 13.22
C GLY A 266 -0.16 15.57 13.53
N GLU A 267 -0.08 14.68 12.55
CA GLU A 267 0.61 13.38 12.65
C GLU A 267 2.12 13.55 12.80
N ILE A 268 2.77 14.40 11.97
CA ILE A 268 4.20 14.72 12.10
C ILE A 268 4.53 15.29 13.49
N SER A 269 3.67 16.16 14.02
CA SER A 269 3.82 16.70 15.38
C SER A 269 3.76 15.59 16.43
N ARG A 270 2.74 14.71 16.36
CA ARG A 270 2.57 13.60 17.32
C ARG A 270 3.72 12.59 17.24
N TYR A 271 4.19 12.29 16.03
CA TYR A 271 5.34 11.43 15.82
C TYR A 271 6.61 12.02 16.46
N HIS A 272 6.83 13.34 16.34
CA HIS A 272 7.91 14.03 17.03
C HIS A 272 7.78 13.96 18.56
N GLU A 273 6.58 14.20 19.10
CA GLU A 273 6.31 14.12 20.55
C GLU A 273 6.59 12.71 21.11
N ARG A 274 6.27 11.66 20.35
CA ARG A 274 6.49 10.27 20.76
C ARG A 274 7.94 9.82 20.63
N THR A 275 8.59 10.14 19.52
CA THR A 275 9.92 9.59 19.18
C THR A 275 11.08 10.51 19.55
N GLY A 276 10.82 11.81 19.79
CA GLY A 276 11.83 12.82 20.08
C GLY A 276 12.71 13.19 18.88
N LYS A 277 12.44 12.70 17.67
CA LYS A 277 13.28 12.96 16.48
C LYS A 277 13.21 14.43 16.05
N PRO A 278 14.31 15.20 16.04
CA PRO A 278 14.29 16.65 15.84
C PRO A 278 13.89 17.08 14.42
N ALA A 279 14.14 16.25 13.41
CA ALA A 279 13.78 16.55 12.02
C ALA A 279 12.26 16.70 11.82
N TYR A 280 11.47 15.85 12.48
CA TYR A 280 10.00 15.90 12.42
C TYR A 280 9.46 17.14 13.14
N GLY A 281 10.06 17.51 14.27
CA GLY A 281 9.75 18.78 14.96
C GLY A 281 10.01 19.99 14.07
N LYS A 282 11.17 20.01 13.39
CA LYS A 282 11.53 21.06 12.44
C LYS A 282 10.53 21.16 11.27
N VAL A 283 10.13 20.03 10.67
CA VAL A 283 9.15 20.04 9.58
C VAL A 283 7.79 20.54 10.06
N SER A 284 7.32 20.10 11.24
CA SER A 284 6.07 20.61 11.82
C SER A 284 6.11 22.14 12.06
N GLU A 285 7.22 22.65 12.59
CA GLU A 285 7.42 24.10 12.76
C GLU A 285 7.46 24.85 11.43
N LEU A 286 8.15 24.31 10.41
CA LEU A 286 8.17 24.90 9.07
C LEU A 286 6.76 24.95 8.46
N MET A 287 6.00 23.86 8.55
CA MET A 287 4.61 23.83 8.07
C MET A 287 3.70 24.82 8.80
N LYS A 288 3.96 25.06 10.09
CA LYS A 288 3.23 26.04 10.91
C LYS A 288 3.63 27.47 10.59
N THR A 289 4.92 27.76 10.45
CA THR A 289 5.43 29.11 10.17
C THR A 289 5.06 29.59 8.78
N GLU A 290 5.04 28.68 7.81
CA GLU A 290 4.70 28.97 6.43
C GLU A 290 3.19 28.90 6.15
N ASN A 291 2.35 28.65 7.16
CA ASN A 291 0.89 28.51 7.05
C ASN A 291 0.47 27.64 5.85
N ALA A 292 1.09 26.47 5.69
CA ALA A 292 0.88 25.60 4.52
C ALA A 292 -0.62 25.33 4.24
N GLU A 293 -1.38 25.14 5.31
CA GLU A 293 -2.83 24.95 5.28
C GLU A 293 -3.57 26.16 4.67
N GLU A 294 -3.26 27.38 5.09
CA GLU A 294 -3.92 28.59 4.59
C GLU A 294 -3.54 28.88 3.14
N GLU A 295 -2.27 28.66 2.77
CA GLU A 295 -1.80 28.85 1.40
C GLU A 295 -2.53 27.93 0.40
N MET A 296 -2.84 26.69 0.78
CA MET A 296 -3.64 25.79 -0.07
C MET A 296 -5.10 26.26 -0.24
N LEU A 297 -5.70 26.83 0.81
CA LEU A 297 -7.03 27.45 0.70
C LEU A 297 -7.00 28.68 -0.20
N ILE A 298 -5.93 29.48 -0.12
CA ILE A 298 -5.71 30.61 -1.01
C ILE A 298 -5.63 30.12 -2.46
N VAL A 299 -4.87 29.06 -2.75
CA VAL A 299 -4.82 28.48 -4.09
C VAL A 299 -6.20 28.07 -4.59
N SER A 300 -6.98 27.36 -3.77
CA SER A 300 -8.36 26.97 -4.10
C SER A 300 -9.22 28.18 -4.47
N TYR A 301 -9.16 29.25 -3.67
CA TYR A 301 -9.84 30.50 -3.95
C TYR A 301 -9.35 31.17 -5.25
N LYS A 302 -8.05 31.15 -5.54
CA LYS A 302 -7.47 31.72 -6.77
C LYS A 302 -7.88 30.94 -8.01
N ILE A 303 -7.98 29.62 -7.91
CA ILE A 303 -8.56 28.77 -8.97
C ILE A 303 -10.02 29.19 -9.21
N GLN A 304 -10.81 29.32 -8.15
CA GLN A 304 -12.21 29.74 -8.24
C GLN A 304 -12.37 31.11 -8.91
N GLN A 305 -11.56 32.10 -8.52
CA GLN A 305 -11.59 33.47 -9.06
C GLN A 305 -11.04 33.60 -10.50
N ASN A 306 -10.55 32.51 -11.10
CA ASN A 306 -9.90 32.52 -12.41
C ASN A 306 -8.65 33.39 -12.48
N THR A 307 -7.94 33.54 -11.37
CA THR A 307 -6.62 34.17 -11.32
C THR A 307 -5.54 33.10 -11.53
N THR A 308 -5.56 32.48 -12.72
CA THR A 308 -4.82 31.25 -13.01
C THR A 308 -3.30 31.42 -12.87
N PHE A 309 -2.73 32.57 -13.24
CA PHE A 309 -1.28 32.81 -13.09
C PHE A 309 -0.82 32.86 -11.62
N ASP A 310 -1.60 33.50 -10.74
CA ASP A 310 -1.32 33.56 -9.29
C ASP A 310 -1.51 32.17 -8.67
N ALA A 311 -2.52 31.41 -9.12
CA ALA A 311 -2.68 30.02 -8.70
C ALA A 311 -1.48 29.16 -9.12
N LEU A 312 -1.00 29.28 -10.36
CA LEU A 312 0.15 28.50 -10.87
C LEU A 312 1.45 28.80 -10.12
N ASP A 313 1.75 30.07 -9.84
CA ASP A 313 2.95 30.45 -9.08
C ASP A 313 2.92 29.86 -7.66
N ARG A 314 1.77 29.92 -7.00
CA ARG A 314 1.58 29.35 -5.66
C ARG A 314 1.68 27.83 -5.64
N LEU A 315 1.10 27.13 -6.62
CA LEU A 315 1.24 25.68 -6.77
C LEU A 315 2.72 25.28 -6.92
N GLU A 316 3.50 26.03 -7.70
CA GLU A 316 4.95 25.77 -7.85
C GLU A 316 5.71 25.98 -6.54
N ILE A 317 5.39 27.05 -5.79
CA ILE A 317 6.00 27.32 -4.49
C ILE A 317 5.65 26.22 -3.48
N LEU A 318 4.39 25.82 -3.39
CA LEU A 318 3.91 24.78 -2.49
C LEU A 318 4.54 23.42 -2.81
N SER A 319 4.53 23.00 -4.07
CA SER A 319 5.18 21.78 -4.52
C SER A 319 6.64 21.71 -4.06
N LYS A 320 7.41 22.79 -4.24
CA LYS A 320 8.82 22.85 -3.80
C LYS A 320 8.98 22.76 -2.28
N LYS A 321 8.05 23.32 -1.51
CA LYS A 321 8.07 23.25 -0.05
C LYS A 321 7.78 21.83 0.44
N PHE A 322 6.74 21.19 -0.10
CA PHE A 322 6.41 19.80 0.21
C PHE A 322 7.56 18.85 -0.17
N SER A 323 8.21 19.08 -1.32
CA SER A 323 9.42 18.36 -1.73
C SER A 323 10.53 18.46 -0.68
N LYS A 324 10.87 19.69 -0.25
CA LYS A 324 11.89 19.95 0.77
C LYS A 324 11.54 19.34 2.13
N TRP A 325 10.28 19.38 2.53
CA TRP A 325 9.85 18.77 3.78
C TRP A 325 9.94 17.25 3.71
N ALA A 326 9.56 16.64 2.60
CA ALA A 326 9.75 15.22 2.36
C ALA A 326 11.25 14.85 2.41
N ASP A 327 12.12 15.62 1.74
CA ASP A 327 13.58 15.42 1.77
C ASP A 327 14.13 15.42 3.21
N ILE A 328 13.71 16.38 4.05
CA ILE A 328 14.16 16.47 5.45
C ILE A 328 13.74 15.24 6.26
N LEU A 329 12.54 14.70 6.01
CA LEU A 329 12.07 13.50 6.70
C LEU A 329 12.79 12.24 6.21
N GLU A 330 13.02 12.13 4.90
CA GLU A 330 13.78 11.03 4.29
C GLU A 330 15.23 11.01 4.79
N GLU A 331 15.92 12.15 4.80
CA GLU A 331 17.31 12.27 5.29
C GLU A 331 17.46 11.90 6.78
N ALA A 332 16.41 12.09 7.59
CA ALA A 332 16.42 11.80 9.02
C ALA A 332 16.34 10.31 9.35
N ASP A 333 15.82 9.49 8.43
CA ASP A 333 15.83 8.03 8.49
C ASP A 333 16.48 7.50 7.18
N PRO A 334 17.82 7.42 7.11
CA PRO A 334 18.58 7.13 5.88
C PRO A 334 18.33 5.75 5.27
N SER A 335 17.50 4.92 5.91
CA SER A 335 16.90 3.75 5.27
C SER A 335 15.92 4.08 4.14
N SER A 336 15.33 5.28 4.15
CA SER A 336 14.29 5.76 3.21
C SER A 336 14.78 6.06 1.79
N GLY A 337 16.00 5.65 1.45
CA GLY A 337 16.58 5.91 0.15
C GLY A 337 15.95 5.04 -0.94
N ALA A 338 15.09 5.64 -1.76
CA ALA A 338 14.93 5.20 -3.15
C ALA A 338 16.32 5.17 -3.80
N GLY A 339 16.81 3.96 -4.10
CA GLY A 339 17.93 3.65 -4.99
C GLY A 339 19.05 4.68 -5.09
N LYS A 340 19.92 4.78 -4.08
CA LYS A 340 21.31 5.20 -4.31
C LYS A 340 22.28 4.30 -3.56
N GLY A 341 22.86 3.39 -4.33
CA GLY A 341 23.85 2.43 -3.88
C GLY A 341 25.02 3.07 -3.15
N LYS A 342 25.32 2.50 -1.99
CA LYS A 342 26.66 2.42 -1.41
C LYS A 342 26.72 1.16 -0.57
N GLY A 343 27.30 0.10 -1.13
CA GLY A 343 27.90 -0.96 -0.31
C GLY A 343 29.36 -0.60 0.01
N PRO A 344 30.09 -1.45 0.75
CA PRO A 344 29.64 -2.55 1.62
C PRO A 344 30.34 -2.56 3.00
N GLU A 345 29.83 -3.31 3.98
CA GLU A 345 30.71 -4.13 4.83
C GLU A 345 29.99 -5.31 5.54
N ASN A 346 30.42 -6.51 5.14
CA ASN A 346 30.56 -7.79 5.86
C ASN A 346 29.62 -8.16 7.03
N SER A 347 28.87 -9.27 6.87
CA SER A 347 29.17 -10.50 7.62
C SER A 347 28.44 -11.74 7.08
N LYS A 348 29.17 -12.86 7.13
CA LYS A 348 28.89 -14.23 6.66
C LYS A 348 27.58 -14.84 7.19
N SER A 349 26.59 -14.87 6.31
CA SER A 349 25.75 -16.02 5.90
C SER A 349 24.76 -15.41 4.90
N LYS A 350 24.84 -15.71 3.59
CA LYS A 350 23.95 -15.07 2.60
C LYS A 350 22.52 -15.53 2.85
N ASP A 351 21.80 -14.81 3.70
CA ASP A 351 20.37 -14.92 3.82
C ASP A 351 19.78 -14.30 2.55
N PHE A 352 19.42 -15.14 1.58
CA PHE A 352 18.88 -14.70 0.29
C PHE A 352 17.43 -14.22 0.41
N THR A 353 16.85 -14.20 1.62
CA THR A 353 15.47 -13.81 1.91
C THR A 353 15.10 -12.44 1.32
N LYS A 354 15.90 -11.39 1.56
CA LYS A 354 15.69 -10.06 0.95
C LYS A 354 15.63 -10.10 -0.57
N ASN A 355 16.56 -10.83 -1.18
CA ASN A 355 16.71 -10.95 -2.64
C ASN A 355 15.55 -11.76 -3.25
N ILE A 356 15.09 -12.80 -2.56
CA ILE A 356 13.94 -13.61 -2.96
C ILE A 356 12.66 -12.78 -2.92
N ILE A 357 12.43 -11.96 -1.88
CA ILE A 357 11.27 -11.05 -1.84
C ILE A 357 11.31 -10.09 -3.03
N ALA A 358 12.46 -9.49 -3.33
CA ALA A 358 12.60 -8.56 -4.44
C ALA A 358 12.26 -9.23 -5.79
N LEU A 359 12.76 -10.44 -6.03
CA LEU A 359 12.42 -11.21 -7.24
C LEU A 359 10.95 -11.62 -7.30
N ILE A 360 10.30 -11.89 -6.16
CA ILE A 360 8.85 -12.15 -6.11
C ILE A 360 8.07 -10.91 -6.54
N LYS A 361 8.44 -9.72 -6.04
CA LYS A 361 7.82 -8.46 -6.47
C LYS A 361 7.97 -8.28 -7.97
N ILE A 362 9.19 -8.47 -8.50
CA ILE A 362 9.48 -8.36 -9.93
C ILE A 362 8.59 -9.32 -10.76
N ARG A 363 8.49 -10.59 -10.33
CA ARG A 363 7.66 -11.60 -11.00
C ARG A 363 6.18 -11.23 -10.99
N ASP A 364 5.67 -10.74 -9.86
CA ASP A 364 4.27 -10.39 -9.71
C ASP A 364 3.91 -9.13 -10.52
N ASP A 365 4.82 -8.16 -10.62
CA ASP A 365 4.69 -7.00 -11.51
C ASP A 365 4.73 -7.39 -12.99
N GLU A 366 5.59 -8.34 -13.38
CA GLU A 366 5.59 -8.90 -14.74
C GLU A 366 4.24 -9.59 -15.06
N GLU A 367 3.69 -10.39 -14.14
CA GLU A 367 2.35 -11.00 -14.32
C GLU A 367 1.26 -9.94 -14.47
N ASN A 368 1.38 -8.82 -13.74
CA ASN A 368 0.48 -7.69 -13.89
C ASN A 368 0.59 -7.08 -15.29
N ILE A 369 1.81 -6.81 -15.79
CA ILE A 369 2.06 -6.32 -17.16
C ILE A 369 1.49 -7.28 -18.22
N ILE A 370 1.68 -8.60 -18.05
CA ILE A 370 1.11 -9.63 -18.93
C ILE A 370 -0.40 -9.54 -18.95
N SER A 371 -1.04 -9.45 -17.77
CA SER A 371 -2.49 -9.36 -17.65
C SER A 371 -3.05 -8.15 -18.39
N LYS A 372 -2.38 -6.99 -18.26
CA LYS A 372 -2.73 -5.73 -18.93
C LYS A 372 -2.54 -5.82 -20.45
N THR A 373 -1.44 -6.41 -20.90
CA THR A 373 -1.15 -6.61 -22.32
C THR A 373 -2.19 -7.53 -22.98
N LYS A 374 -2.66 -8.56 -22.27
CA LYS A 374 -3.78 -9.43 -22.72
C LYS A 374 -5.10 -8.66 -22.87
N ILE A 375 -5.39 -7.67 -22.02
CA ILE A 375 -6.58 -6.79 -22.18
C ILE A 375 -6.44 -5.96 -23.46
N LEU A 376 -5.26 -5.41 -23.72
CA LEU A 376 -5.00 -4.66 -24.96
C LEU A 376 -5.20 -5.57 -26.19
N GLN A 377 -4.80 -6.83 -26.11
CA GLN A 377 -5.07 -7.77 -27.19
C GLN A 377 -6.57 -8.09 -27.36
N ASN A 378 -7.33 -8.08 -26.27
CA ASN A 378 -8.75 -8.43 -26.28
C ASN A 378 -9.57 -7.38 -27.05
N ARG A 379 -10.01 -7.74 -28.26
CA ARG A 379 -10.83 -6.89 -29.13
C ARG A 379 -12.26 -6.68 -28.61
N ASN A 380 -12.71 -7.50 -27.67
CA ASN A 380 -14.05 -7.37 -27.07
C ASN A 380 -14.12 -6.24 -26.03
N PHE A 381 -12.96 -5.72 -25.60
CA PHE A 381 -12.89 -4.66 -24.60
C PHE A 381 -12.83 -3.27 -25.25
N ARG A 382 -13.93 -2.52 -25.20
CA ARG A 382 -14.02 -1.15 -25.78
C ARG A 382 -13.69 -0.11 -24.70
N ALA A 383 -12.48 0.44 -24.74
CA ALA A 383 -12.03 1.52 -23.84
C ALA A 383 -11.24 2.59 -24.62
N GLN A 384 -11.07 3.78 -24.04
CA GLN A 384 -10.19 4.81 -24.56
C GLN A 384 -8.73 4.46 -24.26
N ARG A 385 -8.06 3.76 -25.19
CA ARG A 385 -6.71 3.19 -25.00
C ARG A 385 -5.55 4.16 -25.23
N LYS A 386 -5.81 5.47 -25.19
CA LYS A 386 -4.78 6.48 -25.49
C LYS A 386 -3.68 6.37 -24.43
N ASN A 387 -2.43 6.22 -24.86
CA ASN A 387 -1.23 6.11 -24.01
C ASN A 387 -1.05 4.81 -23.20
N TRP A 388 -1.93 3.80 -23.36
CA TRP A 388 -1.80 2.55 -22.58
C TRP A 388 -0.53 1.78 -22.91
N THR A 389 -0.12 1.76 -24.19
CA THR A 389 1.10 1.07 -24.63
C THR A 389 2.36 1.76 -24.11
N SER A 390 2.39 3.10 -24.04
CA SER A 390 3.55 3.80 -23.46
C SER A 390 3.61 3.64 -21.94
N LEU A 391 2.46 3.58 -21.26
CA LEU A 391 2.43 3.31 -19.82
C LEU A 391 2.97 1.92 -19.49
N LEU A 392 2.60 0.90 -20.28
CA LEU A 392 3.15 -0.45 -20.14
C LEU A 392 4.65 -0.52 -20.46
N GLN A 393 5.11 0.20 -21.50
CA GLN A 393 6.52 0.29 -21.81
C GLN A 393 7.32 0.82 -20.61
N VAL A 394 6.88 1.94 -20.01
CA VAL A 394 7.56 2.54 -18.85
C VAL A 394 7.53 1.57 -17.65
N GLN A 395 6.44 0.85 -17.42
CA GLN A 395 6.38 -0.19 -16.39
C GLN A 395 7.40 -1.31 -16.64
N GLN A 396 7.54 -1.77 -17.88
CA GLN A 396 8.52 -2.79 -18.25
C GLN A 396 9.97 -2.29 -18.05
N GLU A 397 10.26 -1.04 -18.41
CA GLU A 397 11.59 -0.44 -18.25
C GLU A 397 11.97 -0.26 -16.78
N ASN A 398 11.02 0.17 -15.94
CA ASN A 398 11.25 0.26 -14.49
C ASN A 398 11.54 -1.13 -13.89
N LEU A 399 10.80 -2.15 -14.31
CA LEU A 399 11.00 -3.51 -13.84
C LEU A 399 12.40 -4.06 -14.19
N MET A 400 12.95 -3.65 -15.34
CA MET A 400 14.34 -3.97 -15.69
C MET A 400 15.35 -3.28 -14.77
N ILE A 401 15.07 -2.07 -14.31
CA ILE A 401 15.94 -1.37 -13.34
C ILE A 401 15.92 -2.13 -12.01
N ASP A 402 14.73 -2.50 -11.52
CA ASP A 402 14.58 -3.28 -10.30
C ASP A 402 15.32 -4.62 -10.38
N LEU A 403 15.23 -5.31 -11.53
CA LEU A 403 15.96 -6.56 -11.77
C LEU A 403 17.49 -6.33 -11.74
N THR A 404 17.98 -5.23 -12.30
CA THR A 404 19.41 -4.87 -12.27
C THR A 404 19.89 -4.68 -10.83
N ASP A 405 19.12 -3.97 -10.02
CA ASP A 405 19.46 -3.74 -8.61
C ASP A 405 19.53 -5.06 -7.84
N THR A 406 18.57 -5.98 -8.07
CA THR A 406 18.62 -7.31 -7.44
C THR A 406 19.81 -8.15 -7.90
N GLN A 407 20.20 -8.08 -9.18
CA GLN A 407 21.39 -8.76 -9.70
C GLN A 407 22.66 -8.28 -8.99
N ILE A 408 22.80 -6.95 -8.83
CA ILE A 408 23.93 -6.32 -8.14
C ILE A 408 23.98 -6.77 -6.67
N GLU A 409 22.84 -6.83 -5.97
CA GLU A 409 22.77 -7.27 -4.57
C GLU A 409 23.11 -8.76 -4.40
N ILE A 410 22.64 -9.62 -5.29
CA ILE A 410 22.90 -11.07 -5.24
C ILE A 410 24.38 -11.38 -5.49
N ALA A 411 25.02 -10.63 -6.41
CA ALA A 411 26.42 -10.73 -6.78
C ALA A 411 26.87 -12.19 -6.95
N SER A 412 26.15 -12.94 -7.81
CA SER A 412 26.41 -14.36 -8.09
C SER A 412 26.65 -14.55 -9.58
N GLU A 413 27.91 -14.83 -9.94
CA GLU A 413 28.30 -15.04 -11.34
C GLU A 413 27.60 -16.24 -11.99
N ALA A 414 27.26 -17.26 -11.20
CA ALA A 414 26.53 -18.44 -11.67
C ALA A 414 25.08 -18.14 -12.10
N LEU A 415 24.47 -17.06 -11.58
CA LEU A 415 23.09 -16.68 -11.90
C LEU A 415 23.01 -15.63 -13.03
N ASN A 416 24.13 -15.00 -13.38
CA ASN A 416 24.18 -13.96 -14.42
C ASN A 416 23.54 -14.37 -15.76
N PRO A 417 23.73 -15.60 -16.29
CA PRO A 417 23.09 -15.98 -17.54
C PRO A 417 21.56 -15.87 -17.49
N ILE A 418 20.94 -16.22 -16.37
CA ILE A 418 19.47 -16.17 -16.22
C ILE A 418 19.00 -14.73 -16.02
N PHE A 419 19.78 -13.89 -15.34
CA PHE A 419 19.51 -12.44 -15.29
C PHE A 419 19.58 -11.79 -16.67
N ASP A 420 20.61 -12.10 -17.46
CA ASP A 420 20.80 -11.57 -18.81
C ASP A 420 19.64 -11.99 -19.73
N ASP A 421 19.23 -13.26 -19.63
CA ASP A 421 18.09 -13.82 -20.35
C ASP A 421 16.78 -13.09 -19.97
N ALA A 422 16.55 -12.85 -18.67
CA ALA A 422 15.41 -12.06 -18.18
C ALA A 422 15.43 -10.62 -18.69
N HIS A 423 16.58 -9.94 -18.66
CA HIS A 423 16.74 -8.60 -19.21
C HIS A 423 16.45 -8.54 -20.71
N MET A 424 16.91 -9.53 -21.48
CA MET A 424 16.67 -9.60 -22.92
C MET A 424 15.17 -9.74 -23.23
N SER A 425 14.49 -10.62 -22.50
CA SER A 425 13.04 -10.84 -22.62
C SER A 425 12.24 -9.56 -22.27
N MET A 426 12.57 -8.91 -21.14
CA MET A 426 11.93 -7.66 -20.74
C MET A 426 12.20 -6.51 -21.73
N SER A 427 13.43 -6.40 -22.24
CA SER A 427 13.80 -5.40 -23.23
C SER A 427 13.02 -5.58 -24.53
N THR A 428 12.88 -6.82 -24.98
CA THR A 428 12.09 -7.17 -26.18
C THR A 428 10.63 -6.74 -26.01
N SER A 429 10.03 -7.03 -24.85
CA SER A 429 8.68 -6.57 -24.48
C SER A 429 8.56 -5.04 -24.52
N ALA A 430 9.49 -4.32 -23.90
CA ALA A 430 9.47 -2.85 -23.85
C ALA A 430 9.56 -2.21 -25.26
N ILE A 431 10.44 -2.73 -26.12
CA ILE A 431 10.58 -2.27 -27.51
C ILE A 431 9.29 -2.51 -28.30
N ASP A 432 8.67 -3.66 -28.14
CA ASP A 432 7.40 -3.96 -28.80
C ASP A 432 6.29 -3.01 -28.35
N LEU A 433 6.16 -2.79 -27.04
CA LEU A 433 5.17 -1.88 -26.46
C LEU A 433 5.37 -0.43 -26.92
N LYS A 434 6.62 0.04 -27.00
CA LYS A 434 7.00 1.35 -27.55
C LYS A 434 6.55 1.50 -29.01
N ASN A 435 6.68 0.43 -29.79
CA ASN A 435 6.23 0.39 -31.19
C ASN A 435 4.72 0.18 -31.35
N GLY A 436 3.96 0.19 -30.26
CA GLY A 436 2.51 -0.05 -30.26
C GLY A 436 2.13 -1.50 -30.58
N LYS A 437 3.07 -2.45 -30.46
CA LYS A 437 2.82 -3.88 -30.58
C LYS A 437 2.50 -4.47 -29.21
N TYR A 438 1.42 -5.22 -29.14
CA TYR A 438 0.92 -5.89 -27.92
C TYR A 438 0.32 -7.25 -28.28
N ALA A 439 0.89 -7.88 -29.32
CA ALA A 439 0.44 -9.15 -29.85
C ALA A 439 1.13 -10.32 -29.13
N THR A 440 0.91 -11.54 -29.62
CA THR A 440 1.44 -12.76 -29.02
C THR A 440 2.96 -12.73 -28.83
N GLN A 441 3.72 -12.08 -29.70
CA GLN A 441 5.18 -11.95 -29.58
C GLN A 441 5.58 -11.19 -28.30
N THR A 442 4.94 -10.04 -28.05
CA THR A 442 5.16 -9.23 -26.85
C THR A 442 4.78 -10.00 -25.58
N ILE A 443 3.64 -10.70 -25.60
CA ILE A 443 3.18 -11.51 -24.46
C ILE A 443 4.11 -12.70 -24.21
N ASN A 444 4.66 -13.32 -25.26
CA ASN A 444 5.61 -14.41 -25.10
C ASN A 444 6.91 -13.92 -24.45
N ALA A 445 7.46 -12.79 -24.90
CA ALA A 445 8.63 -12.19 -24.27
C ALA A 445 8.40 -11.87 -22.78
N GLN A 446 7.22 -11.35 -22.43
CA GLN A 446 6.83 -11.13 -21.02
C GLN A 446 6.73 -12.44 -20.22
N LEU A 447 6.12 -13.47 -20.80
CA LEU A 447 6.02 -14.80 -20.18
C LEU A 447 7.40 -15.43 -19.97
N ASP A 448 8.31 -15.28 -20.92
CA ASP A 448 9.68 -15.76 -20.84
C ASP A 448 10.43 -15.05 -19.70
N ALA A 449 10.34 -13.72 -19.61
CA ALA A 449 10.87 -12.92 -18.51
C ALA A 449 10.37 -13.40 -17.15
N ARG A 450 9.04 -13.57 -17.00
CA ARG A 450 8.43 -14.06 -15.75
C ARG A 450 8.93 -15.46 -15.36
N ASN A 451 9.10 -16.35 -16.33
CA ASN A 451 9.58 -17.71 -16.09
C ASN A 451 11.06 -17.67 -15.63
N GLN A 452 11.90 -16.88 -16.29
CA GLN A 452 13.31 -16.69 -15.93
C GLN A 452 13.47 -16.12 -14.50
N VAL A 453 12.65 -15.14 -14.11
CA VAL A 453 12.61 -14.63 -12.73
C VAL A 453 12.15 -15.72 -11.75
N SER A 454 11.22 -16.58 -12.15
CA SER A 454 10.78 -17.72 -11.32
C SER A 454 11.89 -18.76 -11.14
N ASP A 455 12.71 -18.98 -12.16
CA ASP A 455 13.87 -19.88 -12.09
C ASP A 455 14.95 -19.31 -11.16
N LEU A 456 15.21 -17.99 -11.20
CA LEU A 456 16.08 -17.31 -10.24
C LEU A 456 15.62 -17.52 -8.79
N ILE A 457 14.32 -17.35 -8.52
CA ILE A 457 13.73 -17.61 -7.20
C ILE A 457 13.96 -19.06 -6.76
N ASN A 458 13.68 -20.03 -7.64
CA ASN A 458 13.84 -21.45 -7.32
C ASN A 458 15.31 -21.81 -7.03
N LEU A 459 16.25 -21.32 -7.82
CA LEU A 459 17.68 -21.58 -7.64
C LEU A 459 18.21 -20.96 -6.35
N LEU A 460 17.75 -19.76 -5.97
CA LEU A 460 18.13 -19.14 -4.71
C LEU A 460 17.63 -19.95 -3.51
N ILE A 461 16.39 -20.47 -3.56
CA ILE A 461 15.83 -21.33 -2.52
C ILE A 461 16.58 -22.66 -2.40
N GLU A 462 16.90 -23.27 -3.54
CA GLU A 462 17.67 -24.52 -3.57
C GLU A 462 19.07 -24.30 -2.99
N SER A 463 19.71 -23.17 -3.32
CA SER A 463 21.00 -22.79 -2.76
C SER A 463 20.94 -22.55 -1.25
N SER A 464 19.85 -21.97 -0.72
CA SER A 464 19.69 -21.78 0.73
C SER A 464 19.45 -23.09 1.50
N ASN A 465 18.80 -24.08 0.87
CA ASN A 465 18.50 -25.37 1.49
C ASN A 465 19.65 -26.38 1.40
N SER A 466 20.60 -26.21 0.48
CA SER A 466 21.74 -27.12 0.27
C SER A 466 22.76 -27.18 1.42
N GLY A 467 22.65 -26.30 2.43
CA GLY A 467 23.54 -26.25 3.60
C GLY A 467 23.09 -27.08 4.82
N LYS A 468 21.92 -27.71 4.81
CA LYS A 468 21.42 -28.54 5.92
C LYS A 468 21.36 -30.02 5.53
N SER A 469 22.52 -30.67 5.50
CA SER A 469 22.61 -32.13 5.57
C SER A 469 23.65 -32.55 6.60
N ASN A 470 23.24 -32.67 7.86
CA ASN A 470 23.30 -33.93 8.62
C ASN A 470 22.98 -33.74 10.11
N GLU A 471 22.20 -34.71 10.60
CA GLU A 471 21.97 -35.15 11.98
C GLU A 471 20.94 -34.41 12.86
N ASN A 472 19.81 -35.12 13.05
CA ASN A 472 18.92 -35.17 14.20
C ASN A 472 18.24 -33.88 14.66
N GLU A 473 16.97 -33.68 14.26
CA GLU A 473 15.82 -33.55 15.19
C GLU A 473 14.50 -33.43 14.43
N LEU A 474 13.44 -34.07 14.97
CA LEU A 474 12.07 -33.88 14.52
C LEU A 474 11.65 -32.42 14.76
N GLY A 475 11.67 -31.61 13.71
CA GLY A 475 11.18 -30.25 13.73
C GLY A 475 11.26 -29.65 12.34
N ASN A 476 10.37 -30.05 11.44
CA ASN A 476 10.21 -29.41 10.13
C ASN A 476 9.62 -28.00 10.33
N GLU A 477 10.46 -27.05 10.76
CA GLU A 477 10.18 -25.63 10.62
C GLU A 477 10.41 -25.28 9.14
N ILE A 478 9.33 -25.35 8.36
CA ILE A 478 9.25 -24.65 7.08
C ILE A 478 9.56 -23.19 7.37
N SER A 479 10.61 -22.63 6.73
CA SER A 479 10.88 -21.20 6.87
C SER A 479 9.64 -20.42 6.46
N SER A 480 9.28 -19.40 7.20
CA SER A 480 8.13 -18.54 6.88
C SER A 480 8.10 -18.01 5.45
N MET A 481 9.27 -17.81 4.84
CA MET A 481 9.40 -17.48 3.44
C MET A 481 8.98 -18.66 2.58
N GLU A 482 9.42 -19.88 2.90
CA GLU A 482 8.97 -21.11 2.23
C GLU A 482 7.45 -21.32 2.38
N PHE A 483 6.84 -20.91 3.49
CA PHE A 483 5.38 -20.89 3.66
C PHE A 483 4.69 -19.80 2.81
N LEU A 484 5.23 -18.57 2.79
CA LEU A 484 4.74 -17.46 1.95
C LEU A 484 4.84 -17.82 0.46
N LEU A 485 5.94 -18.47 0.07
CA LEU A 485 6.18 -18.97 -1.29
C LEU A 485 5.28 -20.16 -1.63
N LEU A 486 5.01 -21.07 -0.68
CA LEU A 486 4.09 -22.18 -0.91
C LEU A 486 2.66 -21.68 -1.15
N LYS A 487 2.24 -20.64 -0.43
CA LYS A 487 0.95 -19.97 -0.61
C LYS A 487 0.86 -19.22 -1.94
N THR A 488 1.89 -18.46 -2.31
CA THR A 488 1.93 -17.75 -3.61
C THR A 488 2.04 -18.73 -4.79
N LYS A 489 2.76 -19.85 -4.65
CA LYS A 489 2.75 -20.96 -5.63
C LYS A 489 1.37 -21.63 -5.72
N GLN A 490 0.61 -21.75 -4.62
CA GLN A 490 -0.76 -22.26 -4.65
C GLN A 490 -1.76 -21.28 -5.30
N ALA A 491 -1.56 -19.98 -5.18
CA ALA A 491 -2.39 -18.99 -5.86
C ALA A 491 -2.25 -19.04 -7.41
N GLY A 492 -1.12 -19.56 -7.92
CA GLY A 492 -0.84 -19.74 -9.35
C GLY A 492 -1.18 -21.12 -9.94
N GLY A 493 -1.75 -22.05 -9.16
CA GLY A 493 -1.90 -23.45 -9.57
C GLY A 493 -3.34 -23.97 -9.56
N LYS A 494 -4.07 -23.83 -10.68
CA LYS A 494 -5.20 -24.73 -10.96
C LYS A 494 -4.66 -26.16 -11.09
N LYS A 495 -5.03 -27.06 -10.18
CA LYS A 495 -5.13 -28.51 -10.48
C LYS A 495 -6.35 -29.15 -9.78
N PRO A 496 -6.86 -30.24 -10.35
CA PRO A 496 -8.29 -30.50 -10.46
C PRO A 496 -8.81 -31.54 -9.46
N GLY A 497 -10.06 -31.32 -9.03
CA GLY A 497 -11.02 -32.37 -8.72
C GLY A 497 -10.85 -33.11 -7.40
N GLU A 498 -11.60 -32.70 -6.38
CA GLU A 498 -12.45 -33.66 -5.67
C GLU A 498 -13.69 -32.93 -5.14
N MET A 499 -14.85 -33.31 -5.70
CA MET A 499 -16.16 -32.91 -5.21
C MET A 499 -16.44 -33.65 -3.91
N LEU A 500 -16.71 -32.91 -2.83
CA LEU A 500 -17.53 -33.42 -1.75
C LEU A 500 -18.81 -32.60 -1.66
N THR A 501 -19.90 -33.32 -1.91
CA THR A 501 -21.30 -32.94 -1.88
C THR A 501 -21.84 -32.84 -0.45
N GLY A 502 -22.74 -31.89 -0.22
CA GLY A 502 -23.58 -31.77 0.98
C GLY A 502 -23.51 -30.33 1.49
N GLY A 503 -24.54 -29.50 1.48
CA GLY A 503 -25.96 -29.78 1.63
C GLY A 503 -26.41 -29.13 2.93
N THR A 504 -26.87 -27.87 2.86
CA THR A 504 -27.74 -27.10 3.78
C THR A 504 -27.46 -25.61 3.52
N GLY A 505 -28.39 -24.75 3.11
CA GLY A 505 -29.79 -24.70 3.51
C GLY A 505 -29.91 -23.85 4.78
N GLY A 506 -29.67 -22.54 4.67
CA GLY A 506 -29.75 -21.60 5.79
C GLY A 506 -30.04 -20.19 5.29
N GLY A 507 -31.33 -19.87 5.16
CA GLY A 507 -31.78 -18.50 4.95
C GLY A 507 -32.01 -17.79 6.29
N SER A 508 -31.74 -16.49 6.32
CA SER A 508 -32.43 -15.48 7.13
C SER A 508 -32.03 -14.12 6.52
N GLN A 509 -32.92 -13.33 5.92
CA GLN A 509 -33.87 -12.44 6.57
C GLN A 509 -33.27 -11.73 7.80
N GLN A 510 -32.70 -10.55 7.56
CA GLN A 510 -32.86 -9.40 8.45
C GLN A 510 -32.58 -8.12 7.65
N GLY A 511 -33.67 -7.52 7.17
CA GLY A 511 -33.70 -6.10 6.86
C GLY A 511 -33.84 -5.32 8.16
N GLY A 512 -32.95 -4.36 8.36
CA GLY A 512 -33.05 -3.36 9.41
C GLY A 512 -32.79 -2.00 8.78
N GLY A 513 -33.85 -1.21 8.62
CA GLY A 513 -33.74 0.17 8.17
C GLY A 513 -33.10 1.03 9.25
N THR A 514 -32.23 1.96 8.83
CA THR A 514 -31.98 3.20 9.58
C THR A 514 -31.91 4.34 8.57
N GLU A 515 -33.08 4.91 8.28
CA GLU A 515 -33.18 6.30 7.87
C GLU A 515 -32.63 7.17 9.00
N LYS A 516 -31.63 8.00 8.69
CA LYS A 516 -31.34 9.22 9.44
C LYS A 516 -31.04 10.33 8.44
N ASP A 517 -31.96 11.28 8.36
CA ASP A 517 -31.79 12.53 7.64
C ASP A 517 -30.58 13.32 8.18
N ALA A 518 -29.72 13.78 7.26
CA ALA A 518 -28.67 14.72 7.56
C ALA A 518 -29.29 16.11 7.80
N ARG A 519 -29.01 16.66 8.99
CA ARG A 519 -29.47 17.96 9.46
C ARG A 519 -29.04 19.08 8.50
N THR A 520 -30.00 19.92 8.14
CA THR A 520 -29.82 21.15 7.37
C THR A 520 -28.98 22.15 8.18
N ALA A 521 -27.77 22.43 7.72
CA ALA A 521 -26.99 23.56 8.21
C ALA A 521 -27.51 24.85 7.54
N LYS A 522 -28.18 25.70 8.33
CA LYS A 522 -28.53 27.07 7.93
C LYS A 522 -27.23 27.88 7.79
N GLY A 523 -26.85 28.21 6.56
CA GLY A 523 -25.86 29.24 6.30
C GLY A 523 -26.40 30.62 6.72
N GLN A 524 -25.67 31.33 7.57
CA GLN A 524 -25.90 32.74 7.84
C GLN A 524 -25.45 33.55 6.62
N ALA A 525 -26.38 34.34 6.08
CA ALA A 525 -26.10 35.31 5.04
C ALA A 525 -25.22 36.43 5.62
N PHE A 526 -24.06 36.67 5.02
CA PHE A 526 -23.34 37.94 5.18
C PHE A 526 -23.92 38.97 4.22
N GLU A 527 -24.40 40.07 4.76
CA GLU A 527 -24.93 41.21 4.02
C GLU A 527 -23.81 41.94 3.25
N ASN A 528 -24.05 42.15 1.96
CA ASN A 528 -23.21 42.97 1.08
C ASN A 528 -23.37 44.45 1.42
N SER A 529 -22.34 45.10 1.97
CA SER A 529 -22.22 46.56 1.91
C SER A 529 -21.65 46.97 0.55
N THR A 530 -22.51 47.55 -0.28
CA THR A 530 -22.19 48.11 -1.59
C THR A 530 -21.31 49.35 -1.45
N SER A 531 -20.08 49.29 -1.96
CA SER A 531 -19.31 50.50 -2.30
C SER A 531 -18.96 50.47 -3.78
N ARG A 532 -19.73 51.24 -4.57
CA ARG A 532 -19.45 51.53 -5.98
C ARG A 532 -18.08 52.18 -6.09
N ARG A 533 -17.13 51.53 -6.77
CA ARG A 533 -15.92 52.19 -7.27
C ARG A 533 -15.92 52.16 -8.80
N LYS A 534 -15.77 53.36 -9.40
CA LYS A 534 -15.80 53.62 -10.83
C LYS A 534 -14.69 52.86 -11.56
N ILE A 535 -15.06 52.18 -12.64
CA ILE A 535 -14.13 51.56 -13.60
C ILE A 535 -13.52 52.67 -14.46
N LYS A 536 -12.20 52.82 -14.43
CA LYS A 536 -11.43 53.63 -15.39
C LYS A 536 -10.97 52.68 -16.50
N LYS A 537 -11.40 52.93 -17.74
CA LYS A 537 -10.76 52.36 -18.94
C LYS A 537 -9.38 53.00 -19.09
N THR A 538 -8.32 52.20 -19.10
CA THR A 538 -6.98 52.63 -19.51
C THR A 538 -6.61 51.88 -20.78
N GLY A 539 -6.38 52.65 -21.84
CA GLY A 539 -5.95 52.18 -23.15
C GLY A 539 -4.52 51.64 -23.15
N GLY A 540 -4.20 50.94 -24.24
CA GLY A 540 -2.99 50.17 -24.44
C GLY A 540 -1.69 50.95 -24.19
N SER A 541 -0.84 50.34 -23.38
CA SER A 541 0.60 50.47 -23.40
C SER A 541 1.14 49.09 -23.03
N SER A 542 2.00 48.51 -23.86
CA SER A 542 2.69 47.25 -23.55
C SER A 542 3.61 47.50 -22.35
N GLN A 543 3.10 47.28 -21.14
CA GLN A 543 3.96 47.13 -19.98
C GLN A 543 4.66 45.78 -20.11
N SER A 544 5.98 45.79 -20.00
CA SER A 544 6.78 44.59 -19.84
C SER A 544 6.16 43.72 -18.75
N VAL A 545 5.93 42.45 -19.07
CA VAL A 545 5.39 41.43 -18.15
C VAL A 545 6.14 41.54 -16.82
N PRO A 546 5.44 41.71 -15.68
CA PRO A 546 6.09 41.71 -14.36
C PRO A 546 6.97 40.47 -14.23
N THR A 547 8.14 40.60 -13.61
CA THR A 547 9.16 39.53 -13.53
C THR A 547 8.60 38.21 -12.97
N GLU A 548 7.61 38.30 -12.09
CA GLU A 548 6.88 37.18 -11.48
C GLU A 548 6.12 36.32 -12.51
N PHE A 549 5.60 36.92 -13.59
CA PHE A 549 4.86 36.19 -14.63
C PHE A 549 5.73 35.71 -15.79
N LYS A 550 6.99 36.15 -15.87
CA LYS A 550 7.87 35.80 -16.99
C LYS A 550 8.10 34.30 -17.09
N LYS A 551 8.34 33.64 -15.96
CA LYS A 551 8.58 32.20 -15.87
C LYS A 551 7.32 31.36 -16.16
N VAL A 552 6.17 31.81 -15.67
CA VAL A 552 4.88 31.13 -15.94
C VAL A 552 4.50 31.27 -17.42
N MET A 553 4.80 32.40 -18.05
CA MET A 553 4.63 32.61 -19.49
C MET A 553 5.61 31.76 -20.31
N GLU A 554 6.87 31.62 -19.89
CA GLU A 554 7.83 30.70 -20.53
C GLU A 554 7.34 29.24 -20.47
N ASN A 555 6.86 28.76 -19.31
CA ASN A 555 6.27 27.42 -19.18
C ASN A 555 5.00 27.26 -20.05
N TYR A 556 4.19 28.30 -20.18
CA TYR A 556 3.03 28.29 -21.07
C TYR A 556 3.42 28.18 -22.54
N PHE A 557 4.44 28.90 -22.99
CA PHE A 557 4.92 28.81 -24.37
C PHE A 557 5.58 27.46 -24.66
N GLN A 558 6.35 26.89 -23.72
CA GLN A 558 6.86 25.52 -23.84
C GLN A 558 5.73 24.48 -23.96
N ALA A 559 4.65 24.63 -23.18
CA ALA A 559 3.50 23.72 -23.25
C ALA A 559 2.65 23.85 -24.54
N ILE A 560 2.90 24.88 -25.36
CA ILE A 560 2.26 25.07 -26.69
C ILE A 560 3.18 24.55 -27.82
N GLU A 561 4.49 24.48 -27.58
CA GLU A 561 5.48 24.03 -28.57
C GLU A 561 5.73 22.50 -28.55
N GLU A 562 5.34 21.80 -27.47
CA GLU A 562 5.18 20.33 -27.40
C GLU A 562 3.77 19.87 -27.83
#